data_AF-A0ABD3PSS5-F1
#
_entry.id   AF-A0ABD3PSS5-F1
#
_cell.length_a   1.000
_cell.length_b   1.000
_cell.length_c   1.000
_cell.angle_alpha   90.00
_cell.angle_beta   90.00
_cell.angle_gamma   90.00
#
_symmetry.space_group_name_H-M   'P 1'
#
loop_
_entity.id
_entity.type
_entity.pdbx_description
1 polymer ?
#
loop_
_entity_poly.entity_id
_entity_poly.type
_entity_poly.pdbx_seq_one_letter_code
_entity_poly.pdbx_strand_id
1 'polypeptide(L)'
;MHNRTSLAFLGIALLNNATYGFSLPPAAWIRSTSTKNSILPTTSTTQMNHIHTIHPLTVARGGAISSQRSGDNQHDLNLTAGKAVTSAWGTFGVAYILIKAIRRVLPIALEPFKGGVALNNFELGAYILTCIWFAYVEGYKGFQLKFSPLVVARSFTLTPSSPIHHLLLAPLYSMGLFHATKKRMIVSWSVSIGVAAIVAAVKRLPYPWRNIVDAGVVIGLSWGTISMLGGYIISLVTGIAPIDVDPALPEK
;
A
#
# COMPACT_ATOMS: atom_id res chain seq x y z
N MET A 1 6.61 37.59 -40.21
CA MET A 1 5.39 36.77 -40.17
C MET A 1 5.80 35.31 -40.03
N HIS A 2 5.71 34.75 -38.83
CA HIS A 2 6.24 33.42 -38.51
C HIS A 2 5.09 32.48 -38.13
N ASN A 3 5.04 31.35 -38.84
CA ASN A 3 3.97 30.37 -38.87
C ASN A 3 3.96 29.54 -37.56
N ARG A 4 2.86 29.58 -36.80
CA ARG A 4 2.67 28.85 -35.53
C ARG A 4 1.49 27.87 -35.65
N THR A 5 1.69 26.78 -36.38
CA THR A 5 0.71 25.68 -36.43
C THR A 5 1.43 24.34 -36.64
N SER A 6 2.12 23.80 -35.63
CA SER A 6 2.49 22.36 -35.64
C SER A 6 3.03 21.80 -34.31
N LEU A 7 2.47 22.16 -33.15
CA LEU A 7 2.88 21.52 -31.87
C LEU A 7 1.72 21.18 -30.92
N ALA A 8 0.47 21.24 -31.38
CA ALA A 8 -0.70 21.00 -30.54
C ALA A 8 -1.23 19.56 -30.54
N PHE A 9 -0.63 18.61 -31.27
CA PHE A 9 -1.22 17.26 -31.44
C PHE A 9 -0.39 16.07 -30.92
N LEU A 10 0.72 16.30 -30.22
CA LEU A 10 1.50 15.21 -29.60
C LEU A 10 1.25 15.02 -28.09
N GLY A 11 0.35 15.80 -27.48
CA GLY A 11 0.06 15.73 -26.04
C GLY A 11 -1.23 15.00 -25.65
N ILE A 12 -2.06 14.57 -26.60
CA ILE A 12 -3.42 14.05 -26.32
C ILE A 12 -3.49 12.51 -26.39
N ALA A 13 -2.43 11.83 -26.86
CA ALA A 13 -2.41 10.37 -27.00
C ALA A 13 -1.98 9.58 -25.72
N LEU A 14 -1.58 10.25 -24.63
CA LEU A 14 -1.19 9.58 -23.38
C LEU A 14 -2.26 9.58 -22.28
N LEU A 15 -3.47 10.07 -22.58
CA LEU A 15 -4.60 10.05 -21.64
C LEU A 15 -5.52 8.82 -21.81
N ASN A 16 -5.30 7.97 -22.82
CA ASN A 16 -6.14 6.79 -23.06
C ASN A 16 -5.58 5.47 -22.49
N ASN A 17 -4.50 5.51 -21.70
CA ASN A 17 -3.94 4.31 -21.06
C ASN A 17 -3.94 4.35 -19.52
N ALA A 18 -4.58 5.37 -18.92
CA ALA A 18 -4.66 5.52 -17.46
C ALA A 18 -5.99 5.03 -16.85
N THR A 19 -6.90 4.47 -17.65
CA THR A 19 -8.22 3.97 -17.21
C THR A 19 -8.33 2.45 -17.17
N TYR A 20 -7.28 1.69 -17.52
CA TYR A 20 -7.24 0.23 -17.40
C TYR A 20 -6.21 -0.19 -16.34
N GLY A 21 -6.60 -0.10 -15.06
CA GLY A 21 -5.78 -0.62 -13.95
C GLY A 21 -6.57 -1.05 -12.72
N PHE A 22 -7.90 -1.02 -12.80
CA PHE A 22 -8.82 -1.51 -11.77
C PHE A 22 -9.71 -2.60 -12.38
N SER A 23 -9.08 -3.65 -12.91
CA SER A 23 -9.78 -4.90 -13.20
C SER A 23 -9.30 -5.93 -12.19
N LEU A 24 -10.14 -6.20 -11.19
CA LEU A 24 -10.09 -7.43 -10.42
C LEU A 24 -10.25 -8.60 -11.40
N PRO A 25 -9.49 -9.70 -11.32
CA PRO A 25 -9.99 -10.96 -11.83
C PRO A 25 -11.14 -11.44 -10.92
N PRO A 26 -12.22 -12.00 -11.47
CA PRO A 26 -13.28 -12.61 -10.68
C PRO A 26 -12.72 -13.82 -9.92
N ALA A 27 -13.21 -14.00 -8.70
CA ALA A 27 -12.99 -15.22 -7.93
C ALA A 27 -13.52 -16.43 -8.72
N ALA A 28 -12.62 -17.14 -9.40
CA ALA A 28 -12.90 -18.41 -10.05
C ALA A 28 -12.20 -19.51 -9.25
N TRP A 29 -12.98 -20.19 -8.43
CA TRP A 29 -12.64 -21.52 -7.92
C TRP A 29 -12.50 -22.48 -9.11
N ILE A 30 -11.29 -22.65 -9.63
CA ILE A 30 -10.97 -23.73 -10.56
C ILE A 30 -10.32 -24.87 -9.78
N ARG A 31 -11.15 -25.88 -9.54
CA ARG A 31 -10.79 -27.25 -9.21
C ARG A 31 -9.80 -27.77 -10.28
N SER A 32 -8.53 -27.87 -9.92
CA SER A 32 -7.56 -28.64 -10.71
C SER A 32 -7.59 -30.08 -10.24
N THR A 33 -8.34 -30.93 -10.95
CA THR A 33 -8.12 -32.38 -10.93
C THR A 33 -6.85 -32.66 -11.71
N SER A 34 -5.72 -32.78 -11.02
CA SER A 34 -4.49 -33.31 -11.60
C SER A 34 -4.64 -34.81 -11.78
N THR A 35 -5.08 -35.20 -12.97
CA THR A 35 -4.98 -36.56 -13.51
C THR A 35 -3.52 -36.99 -13.50
N LYS A 36 -3.12 -37.85 -12.56
CA LYS A 36 -1.84 -38.55 -12.64
C LYS A 36 -1.97 -39.67 -13.68
N ASN A 37 -1.21 -39.53 -14.76
CA ASN A 37 -0.90 -40.62 -15.68
C ASN A 37 -0.23 -41.75 -14.90
N SER A 38 -0.90 -42.89 -14.81
CA SER A 38 -0.35 -44.15 -14.35
C SER A 38 0.45 -44.79 -15.47
N ILE A 39 1.78 -44.83 -15.30
CA ILE A 39 2.66 -45.72 -16.06
C ILE A 39 2.63 -47.07 -15.33
N LEU A 40 2.06 -48.08 -15.98
CA LEU A 40 2.20 -49.49 -15.65
C LEU A 40 3.50 -50.03 -16.28
N PRO A 41 4.23 -50.90 -15.58
CA PRO A 41 4.89 -52.03 -16.19
C PRO A 41 4.18 -53.32 -15.79
N THR A 42 3.81 -54.05 -16.83
CA THR A 42 3.36 -55.44 -16.87
C THR A 42 4.43 -56.37 -16.29
N THR A 43 4.09 -57.21 -15.31
CA THR A 43 4.69 -58.55 -15.23
C THR A 43 3.72 -59.53 -14.58
N SER A 44 3.62 -60.66 -15.25
CA SER A 44 2.63 -61.72 -15.14
C SER A 44 2.98 -62.73 -14.03
N THR A 45 1.99 -63.60 -13.76
CA THR A 45 2.17 -65.05 -13.50
C THR A 45 1.99 -65.51 -12.04
N THR A 46 0.75 -65.94 -11.75
CA THR A 46 0.41 -67.32 -11.33
C THR A 46 0.47 -67.76 -9.85
N GLN A 47 -0.71 -68.24 -9.43
CA GLN A 47 -1.02 -69.42 -8.62
C GLN A 47 -1.63 -69.29 -7.22
N MET A 48 -2.64 -70.14 -7.05
CA MET A 48 -3.47 -70.45 -5.88
C MET A 48 -2.63 -70.91 -4.69
N ASN A 49 -3.07 -70.57 -3.47
CA ASN A 49 -3.53 -71.59 -2.52
C ASN A 49 -4.10 -70.99 -1.23
N HIS A 50 -5.06 -71.74 -0.69
CA HIS A 50 -5.63 -71.74 0.65
C HIS A 50 -4.65 -71.36 1.78
N ILE A 51 -5.13 -70.66 2.82
CA ILE A 51 -5.12 -71.11 4.23
C ILE A 51 -5.71 -70.02 5.16
N HIS A 52 -6.56 -70.47 6.08
CA HIS A 52 -7.10 -69.73 7.22
C HIS A 52 -6.01 -69.16 8.11
N THR A 53 -6.11 -67.89 8.49
CA THR A 53 -5.50 -67.40 9.74
C THR A 53 -6.34 -66.26 10.31
N ILE A 54 -6.93 -66.51 11.48
CA ILE A 54 -7.60 -65.54 12.35
C ILE A 54 -6.53 -64.80 13.17
N HIS A 55 -6.78 -63.54 13.55
CA HIS A 55 -6.34 -62.78 14.75
C HIS A 55 -6.10 -61.28 14.38
N PRO A 56 -6.12 -60.34 15.34
CA PRO A 56 -7.28 -59.82 16.07
C PRO A 56 -7.52 -58.32 15.75
N LEU A 57 -8.72 -57.82 16.05
CA LEU A 57 -9.07 -56.40 15.98
C LEU A 57 -8.15 -55.58 16.90
N THR A 58 -7.16 -54.91 16.30
CA THR A 58 -6.40 -53.86 16.97
C THR A 58 -7.25 -52.60 16.98
N VAL A 59 -7.69 -52.21 18.18
CA VAL A 59 -8.32 -50.91 18.44
C VAL A 59 -7.31 -49.82 18.12
N ALA A 60 -7.38 -49.30 16.89
CA ALA A 60 -6.65 -48.14 16.45
C ALA A 60 -7.27 -46.91 17.12
N ARG A 61 -6.72 -46.56 18.29
CA ARG A 61 -6.99 -45.30 19.00
C ARG A 61 -6.49 -44.18 18.10
N GLY A 62 -7.43 -43.54 17.38
CA GLY A 62 -7.19 -42.40 16.51
C GLY A 62 -6.66 -41.21 17.29
N GLY A 63 -5.33 -41.17 17.47
CA GLY A 63 -4.62 -39.94 17.74
C GLY A 63 -4.57 -39.16 16.45
N ALA A 64 -5.36 -38.09 16.37
CA ALA A 64 -5.26 -37.12 15.29
C ALA A 64 -3.82 -36.62 15.23
N ILE A 65 -3.14 -36.98 14.15
CA ILE A 65 -1.94 -36.29 13.69
C ILE A 65 -2.36 -34.84 13.52
N SER A 66 -1.97 -34.00 14.46
CA SER A 66 -1.96 -32.55 14.30
C SER A 66 -1.16 -32.29 13.04
N SER A 67 -1.88 -31.98 11.96
CA SER A 67 -1.30 -31.44 10.76
C SER A 67 -0.62 -30.14 11.16
N GLN A 68 0.69 -30.25 11.33
CA GLN A 68 1.61 -29.14 11.51
C GLN A 68 1.56 -28.34 10.20
N ARG A 69 0.58 -27.43 10.13
CA ARG A 69 0.41 -26.47 9.05
C ARG A 69 1.51 -25.43 9.24
N SER A 70 2.68 -25.77 8.71
CA SER A 70 3.76 -24.82 8.46
C SER A 70 3.20 -23.62 7.69
N GLY A 71 3.43 -22.42 8.21
CA GLY A 71 3.21 -21.18 7.47
C GLY A 71 2.55 -20.04 8.24
N ASP A 72 2.61 -20.00 9.58
CA ASP A 72 2.47 -18.72 10.29
C ASP A 72 3.75 -17.91 10.06
N ASN A 73 3.88 -17.31 8.86
CA ASN A 73 4.95 -16.33 8.58
C ASN A 73 4.58 -15.00 9.25
N GLN A 74 4.29 -15.05 10.54
CA GLN A 74 4.24 -13.88 11.40
C GLN A 74 5.69 -13.37 11.46
N HIS A 75 6.01 -12.33 10.69
CA HIS A 75 7.31 -11.70 10.74
C HIS A 75 7.43 -10.92 12.06
N ASP A 76 7.80 -11.64 13.13
CA ASP A 76 8.14 -11.03 14.41
C ASP A 76 9.25 -9.99 14.19
N LEU A 77 8.96 -8.75 14.57
CA LEU A 77 9.92 -7.66 14.52
C LEU A 77 10.98 -7.91 15.59
N ASN A 78 12.13 -8.47 15.21
CA ASN A 78 13.33 -8.43 16.04
C ASN A 78 13.79 -6.97 16.19
N LEU A 79 13.23 -6.27 17.17
CA LEU A 79 13.32 -4.83 17.35
C LEU A 79 14.53 -4.46 18.23
N THR A 80 15.73 -4.55 17.67
CA THR A 80 16.92 -3.98 18.32
C THR A 80 16.80 -2.45 18.37
N ALA A 81 17.36 -1.80 19.41
CA ALA A 81 17.34 -0.34 19.54
C ALA A 81 17.77 0.39 18.25
N GLY A 82 18.83 -0.09 17.58
CA GLY A 82 19.28 0.48 16.31
C GLY A 82 18.26 0.37 15.18
N LYS A 83 17.54 -0.77 15.08
CA LYS A 83 16.46 -0.95 14.09
C LYS A 83 15.26 -0.06 14.38
N ALA A 84 14.91 0.09 15.66
CA ALA A 84 13.82 0.97 16.09
C ALA A 84 14.10 2.44 15.73
N VAL A 85 15.35 2.89 15.88
CA VAL A 85 15.77 4.25 15.49
C VAL A 85 15.70 4.44 13.97
N THR A 86 16.20 3.48 13.18
CA THR A 86 16.16 3.58 11.71
C THR A 86 14.73 3.50 11.16
N SER A 87 13.88 2.64 11.72
CA SER A 87 12.47 2.55 11.32
C SER A 87 11.68 3.78 11.74
N ALA A 88 11.97 4.33 12.92
CA ALA A 88 11.39 5.58 13.39
C ALA A 88 11.76 6.72 12.45
N TRP A 89 13.04 6.86 12.09
CA TRP A 89 13.48 7.89 11.15
C TRP A 89 12.75 7.79 9.81
N GLY A 90 12.59 6.58 9.26
CA GLY A 90 11.82 6.35 8.03
C GLY A 90 10.35 6.79 8.16
N THR A 91 9.64 6.32 9.18
CA THR A 91 8.21 6.61 9.33
C THR A 91 7.94 8.06 9.76
N PHE A 92 8.61 8.55 10.81
CA PHE A 92 8.42 9.91 11.31
C PHE A 92 8.93 10.96 10.31
N GLY A 93 9.96 10.65 9.51
CA GLY A 93 10.38 11.56 8.46
C GLY A 93 9.33 11.72 7.36
N VAL A 94 8.61 10.66 6.99
CA VAL A 94 7.47 10.78 6.07
C VAL A 94 6.34 11.58 6.73
N ALA A 95 6.02 11.29 8.01
CA ALA A 95 5.03 12.06 8.75
C ALA A 95 5.37 13.55 8.78
N TYR A 96 6.64 13.89 9.01
CA TYR A 96 7.13 15.25 9.01
C TYR A 96 6.92 15.95 7.65
N ILE A 97 7.19 15.26 6.53
CA ILE A 97 6.93 15.80 5.18
C ILE A 97 5.44 16.11 5.01
N LEU A 98 4.54 15.19 5.43
CA LEU A 98 3.10 15.39 5.35
C LEU A 98 2.63 16.54 6.23
N ILE A 99 3.08 16.61 7.49
CA ILE A 99 2.76 17.69 8.42
C ILE A 99 3.23 19.05 7.88
N LYS A 100 4.43 19.11 7.29
CA LYS A 100 4.94 20.33 6.65
C LYS A 100 4.06 20.78 5.48
N ALA A 101 3.55 19.84 4.68
CA ALA A 101 2.60 20.13 3.61
C ALA A 101 1.27 20.65 4.17
N ILE A 102 0.72 20.01 5.21
CA ILE A 102 -0.51 20.44 5.90
C ILE A 102 -0.35 21.86 6.42
N ARG A 103 0.72 22.17 7.16
CA ARG A 103 0.95 23.51 7.73
C ARG A 103 1.03 24.61 6.67
N ARG A 104 1.46 24.27 5.46
CA ARG A 104 1.51 25.20 4.33
C ARG A 104 0.13 25.46 3.70
N VAL A 105 -0.69 24.42 3.59
CA VAL A 105 -2.00 24.48 2.88
C VAL A 105 -3.14 24.88 3.80
N LEU A 106 -3.10 24.47 5.07
CA LEU A 106 -4.10 24.77 6.09
C LEU A 106 -4.50 26.26 6.20
N PRO A 107 -3.59 27.25 6.22
CA PRO A 107 -4.01 28.65 6.32
C PRO A 107 -4.84 29.11 5.11
N ILE A 108 -4.59 28.54 3.92
CA ILE A 108 -5.35 28.84 2.70
C ILE A 108 -6.73 28.19 2.76
N ALA A 109 -6.79 26.92 3.19
CA ALA A 109 -8.05 26.20 3.37
C ALA A 109 -9.00 26.90 4.36
N LEU A 110 -8.46 27.54 5.40
CA LEU A 110 -9.22 28.24 6.45
C LEU A 110 -9.52 29.72 6.14
N GLU A 111 -9.03 30.26 5.03
CA GLU A 111 -9.25 31.65 4.64
C GLU A 111 -10.74 32.06 4.63
N PRO A 112 -11.69 31.25 4.14
CA PRO A 112 -13.11 31.62 4.16
C PRO A 112 -13.70 31.81 5.56
N PHE A 113 -13.07 31.27 6.60
CA PHE A 113 -13.55 31.32 8.00
C PHE A 113 -12.77 32.30 8.88
N LYS A 114 -11.62 32.80 8.42
CA LYS A 114 -10.70 33.63 9.22
C LYS A 114 -10.66 35.11 8.81
N GLY A 115 -11.56 35.54 7.93
CA GLY A 115 -11.63 36.93 7.47
C GLY A 115 -11.74 37.10 5.95
N GLY A 116 -11.83 36.01 5.17
CA GLY A 116 -12.15 36.05 3.75
C GLY A 116 -13.63 36.30 3.46
N VAL A 117 -13.98 36.41 2.18
CA VAL A 117 -15.37 36.53 1.71
C VAL A 117 -16.15 35.28 2.10
N ALA A 118 -17.22 35.41 2.89
CA ALA A 118 -18.00 34.27 3.35
C ALA A 118 -18.52 33.44 2.17
N LEU A 119 -18.45 32.11 2.32
CA LEU A 119 -18.95 31.15 1.33
C LEU A 119 -20.47 31.25 1.22
N ASN A 120 -20.98 31.18 -0.01
CA ASN A 120 -22.40 30.95 -0.25
C ASN A 120 -22.82 29.56 0.29
N ASN A 121 -24.09 29.35 0.61
CA ASN A 121 -24.62 28.06 1.11
C ASN A 121 -24.26 26.89 0.18
N PHE A 122 -24.29 27.11 -1.14
CA PHE A 122 -23.87 26.13 -2.13
C PHE A 122 -22.37 25.80 -2.06
N GLU A 123 -21.54 26.82 -1.91
CA GLU A 123 -20.08 26.67 -1.83
C GLU A 123 -19.65 26.03 -0.51
N LEU A 124 -20.37 26.33 0.58
CA LEU A 124 -20.21 25.64 1.86
C LEU A 124 -20.61 24.16 1.76
N GLY A 125 -21.71 23.85 1.06
CA GLY A 125 -22.09 22.47 0.75
C GLY A 125 -21.00 21.74 -0.04
N ALA A 126 -20.46 22.38 -1.08
CA ALA A 126 -19.35 21.86 -1.87
C ALA A 126 -18.06 21.69 -1.03
N TYR A 127 -17.79 22.61 -0.10
CA TYR A 127 -16.68 22.54 0.85
C TYR A 127 -16.76 21.27 1.71
N ILE A 128 -17.91 21.06 2.36
CA ILE A 128 -18.13 19.91 3.24
C ILE A 128 -18.07 18.60 2.45
N LEU A 129 -18.75 18.54 1.29
CA LEU A 129 -18.77 17.35 0.44
C LEU A 129 -17.36 16.99 -0.05
N THR A 130 -16.57 17.99 -0.47
CA THR A 130 -15.18 17.78 -0.90
C THR A 130 -14.32 17.27 0.25
N CYS A 131 -14.49 17.82 1.47
CA CYS A 131 -13.80 17.32 2.66
C CYS A 131 -14.10 15.84 2.93
N ILE A 132 -15.38 15.45 2.88
CA ILE A 132 -15.81 14.06 3.10
C ILE A 132 -15.24 13.15 2.00
N TRP A 133 -15.33 13.58 0.73
CA TRP A 133 -14.80 12.83 -0.40
C TRP A 133 -13.30 12.58 -0.28
N PHE A 134 -12.51 13.60 0.05
CA PHE A 134 -11.06 13.47 0.25
C PHE A 134 -10.72 12.65 1.48
N ALA A 135 -11.46 12.79 2.58
CA ALA A 135 -11.30 11.93 3.76
C ALA A 135 -11.42 10.45 3.40
N TYR A 136 -12.39 10.10 2.55
CA TYR A 136 -12.62 8.72 2.15
C TYR A 136 -11.64 8.23 1.07
N VAL A 137 -11.50 8.97 -0.04
CA VAL A 137 -10.69 8.52 -1.18
C VAL A 137 -9.20 8.63 -0.89
N GLU A 138 -8.73 9.79 -0.42
CA GLU A 138 -7.32 9.97 -0.14
C GLU A 138 -6.98 9.46 1.26
N GLY A 139 -7.70 9.89 2.29
CA GLY A 139 -7.41 9.51 3.69
C GLY A 139 -7.54 8.00 3.93
N TYR A 140 -8.73 7.44 3.71
CA TYR A 140 -8.98 6.03 4.00
C TYR A 140 -8.43 5.08 2.92
N LYS A 141 -8.88 5.19 1.66
CA LYS A 141 -8.44 4.23 0.61
C LYS A 141 -6.99 4.42 0.18
N GLY A 142 -6.52 5.67 0.08
CA GLY A 142 -5.18 6.00 -0.35
C GLY A 142 -4.15 5.79 0.75
N PHE A 143 -4.27 6.57 1.83
CA PHE A 143 -3.31 6.56 2.92
C PHE A 143 -3.46 5.33 3.81
N GLN A 144 -4.59 5.19 4.50
CA GLN A 144 -4.75 4.18 5.55
C GLN A 144 -4.63 2.74 5.03
N LEU A 145 -5.27 2.40 3.91
CA LEU A 145 -5.26 1.02 3.40
C LEU A 145 -4.02 0.65 2.58
N LYS A 146 -3.31 1.62 1.98
CA LYS A 146 -2.23 1.33 1.02
C LYS A 146 -0.90 1.97 1.38
N PHE A 147 -0.85 3.29 1.50
CA PHE A 147 0.42 4.00 1.66
C PHE A 147 1.00 3.84 3.07
N SER A 148 0.20 4.11 4.11
CA SER A 148 0.60 4.04 5.52
C SER A 148 1.19 2.68 5.92
N PRO A 149 0.50 1.54 5.71
CA PRO A 149 1.03 0.24 6.11
C PRO A 149 2.29 -0.13 5.33
N LEU A 150 2.42 0.31 4.08
CA LEU A 150 3.64 0.10 3.31
C LEU A 150 4.82 0.92 3.82
N VAL A 151 4.62 2.20 4.11
CA VAL A 151 5.69 3.06 4.65
C VAL A 151 6.22 2.46 5.95
N VAL A 152 5.31 2.02 6.82
CA VAL A 152 5.63 1.37 8.09
C VAL A 152 6.38 0.05 7.84
N ALA A 153 5.84 -0.86 7.02
CA ALA A 153 6.48 -2.14 6.71
C ALA A 153 7.89 -1.96 6.12
N ARG A 154 8.06 -1.06 5.15
CA ARG A 154 9.38 -0.75 4.57
C ARG A 154 10.33 -0.14 5.59
N SER A 155 9.86 0.73 6.48
CA SER A 155 10.72 1.32 7.52
C SER A 155 11.36 0.26 8.42
N PHE A 156 10.64 -0.83 8.72
CA PHE A 156 11.15 -1.93 9.53
C PHE A 156 12.16 -2.84 8.81
N THR A 157 12.30 -2.73 7.49
CA THR A 157 13.36 -3.43 6.73
C THR A 157 14.73 -2.79 6.89
N LEU A 158 14.80 -1.54 7.36
CA LEU A 158 16.06 -0.83 7.58
C LEU A 158 16.79 -1.40 8.80
N THR A 159 18.09 -1.65 8.60
CA THR A 159 19.00 -2.05 9.67
C THR A 159 20.13 -1.02 9.80
N PRO A 160 20.77 -0.91 10.97
CA PRO A 160 21.97 -0.07 11.13
C PRO A 160 23.11 -0.43 10.17
N SER A 161 23.15 -1.68 9.68
CA SER A 161 24.11 -2.16 8.68
C SER A 161 23.72 -1.86 7.23
N SER A 162 22.54 -1.27 7.00
CA SER A 162 22.11 -0.91 5.65
C SER A 162 23.01 0.19 5.06
N PRO A 163 23.09 0.32 3.73
CA PRO A 163 23.88 1.37 3.09
C PRO A 163 23.53 2.76 3.61
N ILE A 164 24.54 3.63 3.79
CA ILE A 164 24.37 4.97 4.40
C ILE A 164 23.27 5.79 3.70
N HIS A 165 23.16 5.70 2.38
CA HIS A 165 22.14 6.42 1.62
C HIS A 165 20.71 5.92 1.90
N HIS A 166 20.51 4.65 2.28
CA HIS A 166 19.21 4.15 2.75
C HIS A 166 18.84 4.75 4.11
N LEU A 167 19.81 4.93 5.00
CA LEU A 167 19.57 5.50 6.34
C LEU A 167 19.31 7.01 6.25
N LEU A 168 20.16 7.74 5.52
CA LEU A 168 20.03 9.20 5.42
C LEU A 168 18.70 9.57 4.73
N LEU A 169 18.37 8.86 3.66
CA LEU A 169 17.11 9.04 2.91
C LEU A 169 16.03 8.03 3.34
N ALA A 170 16.05 7.56 4.59
CA ALA A 170 15.07 6.59 5.09
C ALA A 170 13.61 6.99 4.82
N PRO A 171 13.20 8.27 4.92
CA PRO A 171 11.83 8.66 4.60
C PRO A 171 11.47 8.36 3.13
N LEU A 172 12.36 8.72 2.20
CA LEU A 172 12.16 8.48 0.77
C LEU A 172 12.28 6.98 0.42
N TYR A 173 13.13 6.25 1.13
CA TYR A 173 13.21 4.80 1.06
C TYR A 173 11.90 4.13 1.49
N SER A 174 11.33 4.55 2.62
CA SER A 174 10.07 4.03 3.16
C SER A 174 8.89 4.35 2.25
N MET A 175 8.89 5.48 1.55
CA MET A 175 7.91 5.78 0.49
C MET A 175 8.04 4.88 -0.75
N GLY A 176 9.19 4.21 -0.91
CA GLY A 176 9.48 3.36 -2.07
C GLY A 176 9.87 4.16 -3.32
N LEU A 177 10.57 5.29 -3.16
CA LEU A 177 11.08 6.10 -4.27
C LEU A 177 12.37 5.57 -4.88
N PHE A 178 13.14 4.79 -4.11
CA PHE A 178 14.32 4.07 -4.57
C PHE A 178 14.46 2.76 -3.78
N HIS A 179 15.33 1.86 -4.25
CA HIS A 179 15.51 0.51 -3.69
C HIS A 179 14.17 -0.22 -3.48
N ALA A 180 13.34 -0.22 -4.53
CA ALA A 180 12.06 -0.92 -4.57
C ALA A 180 11.97 -1.72 -5.87
N THR A 181 11.00 -2.62 -5.99
CA THR A 181 10.71 -3.27 -7.28
C THR A 181 10.47 -2.22 -8.37
N LYS A 182 10.84 -2.53 -9.62
CA LYS A 182 10.71 -1.58 -10.74
C LYS A 182 9.28 -1.03 -10.87
N LYS A 183 8.29 -1.92 -10.74
CA LYS A 183 6.87 -1.56 -10.72
C LYS A 183 6.55 -0.58 -9.59
N ARG A 184 7.03 -0.86 -8.38
CA ARG A 184 6.79 0.00 -7.22
C ARG A 184 7.39 1.39 -7.39
N MET A 185 8.63 1.47 -7.85
CA MET A 185 9.32 2.74 -8.06
C MET A 185 8.60 3.62 -9.08
N ILE A 186 8.16 3.05 -10.20
CA ILE A 186 7.37 3.78 -11.22
C ILE A 186 6.09 4.33 -10.60
N VAL A 187 5.35 3.52 -9.83
CA VAL A 187 4.11 3.96 -9.16
C VAL A 187 4.39 5.09 -8.17
N SER A 188 5.40 4.95 -7.31
CA SER A 188 5.74 5.97 -6.31
C SER A 188 6.13 7.31 -6.96
N TRP A 189 6.92 7.28 -8.04
CA TRP A 189 7.29 8.48 -8.79
C TRP A 189 6.08 9.09 -9.52
N SER A 190 5.23 8.26 -10.12
CA SER A 190 4.03 8.70 -10.82
C SER A 190 3.04 9.39 -9.87
N VAL A 191 2.83 8.83 -8.68
CA VAL A 191 2.00 9.44 -7.64
C VAL A 191 2.60 10.75 -7.14
N SER A 192 3.91 10.76 -6.87
CA SER A 192 4.59 11.97 -6.38
C SER A 192 4.52 13.13 -7.37
N ILE A 193 4.77 12.85 -8.66
CA ILE A 193 4.67 13.84 -9.74
C ILE A 193 3.21 14.24 -9.97
N GLY A 194 2.28 13.27 -9.95
CA GLY A 194 0.85 13.49 -10.14
C GLY A 194 0.26 14.43 -9.08
N VAL A 195 0.55 14.19 -7.80
CA VAL A 195 0.12 15.07 -6.69
C VAL A 195 0.74 16.46 -6.85
N ALA A 196 2.02 16.57 -7.19
CA ALA A 196 2.67 17.86 -7.41
C ALA A 196 2.02 18.64 -8.57
N ALA A 197 1.67 17.96 -9.67
CA ALA A 197 0.99 18.54 -10.82
C ALA A 197 -0.43 18.99 -10.49
N ILE A 198 -1.21 18.17 -9.77
CA ILE A 198 -2.58 18.53 -9.35
C ILE A 198 -2.54 19.73 -8.41
N VAL A 199 -1.65 19.75 -7.41
CA VAL A 199 -1.48 20.90 -6.51
C VAL A 199 -1.07 22.16 -7.29
N ALA A 200 -0.21 22.04 -8.30
CA ALA A 200 0.15 23.16 -9.16
C ALA A 200 -1.05 23.67 -9.99
N ALA A 201 -1.94 22.78 -10.43
CA ALA A 201 -3.17 23.15 -11.14
C ALA A 201 -4.20 23.81 -10.20
N VAL A 202 -4.42 23.27 -9.00
CA VAL A 202 -5.35 23.80 -7.99
C VAL A 202 -4.99 25.23 -7.59
N LYS A 203 -3.70 25.58 -7.56
CA LYS A 203 -3.23 26.95 -7.31
C LYS A 203 -3.70 27.98 -8.34
N ARG A 204 -4.11 27.56 -9.53
CA ARG A 204 -4.61 28.45 -10.59
C ARG A 204 -6.12 28.66 -10.51
N LEU A 205 -6.82 27.96 -9.62
CA LEU A 205 -8.26 28.11 -9.46
C LEU A 205 -8.56 29.45 -8.79
N PRO A 206 -9.61 30.16 -9.24
CA PRO A 206 -10.07 31.37 -8.57
C PRO A 206 -10.66 31.03 -7.19
N TYR A 207 -10.72 32.03 -6.33
CA TYR A 207 -11.52 31.97 -5.12
C TYR A 207 -13.00 31.68 -5.48
N PRO A 208 -13.74 30.83 -4.74
CA PRO A 208 -13.38 30.08 -3.52
C PRO A 208 -12.94 28.62 -3.77
N TRP A 209 -12.91 28.17 -5.03
CA TRP A 209 -12.70 26.76 -5.39
C TRP A 209 -11.36 26.20 -4.95
N ARG A 210 -10.30 27.01 -5.01
CA ARG A 210 -8.99 26.64 -4.47
C ARG A 210 -9.08 26.25 -2.98
N ASN A 211 -9.80 27.04 -2.19
CA ASN A 211 -9.89 26.84 -0.74
C ASN A 211 -10.69 25.59 -0.39
N ILE A 212 -11.75 25.31 -1.16
CA ILE A 212 -12.54 24.07 -1.06
C ILE A 212 -11.68 22.83 -1.30
N VAL A 213 -10.89 22.83 -2.38
CA VAL A 213 -10.03 21.69 -2.72
C VAL A 213 -8.88 21.55 -1.72
N ASP A 214 -8.20 22.65 -1.37
CA ASP A 214 -7.12 22.67 -0.40
C ASP A 214 -7.59 22.17 0.98
N ALA A 215 -8.84 22.46 1.38
CA ALA A 215 -9.44 21.91 2.59
C ALA A 215 -9.61 20.39 2.54
N GLY A 216 -10.08 19.85 1.42
CA GLY A 216 -10.14 18.40 1.20
C GLY A 216 -8.77 17.75 1.34
N VAL A 217 -7.76 18.29 0.65
CA VAL A 217 -6.37 17.81 0.73
C VAL A 217 -5.86 17.83 2.17
N VAL A 218 -6.11 18.88 2.93
CA VAL A 218 -5.72 18.97 4.35
C VAL A 218 -6.34 17.86 5.19
N ILE A 219 -7.63 17.57 5.01
CA ILE A 219 -8.32 16.48 5.71
C ILE A 219 -7.70 15.12 5.33
N GLY A 220 -7.51 14.87 4.03
CA GLY A 220 -6.89 13.63 3.53
C GLY A 220 -5.48 13.40 4.07
N LEU A 221 -4.62 14.42 4.02
CA LEU A 221 -3.26 14.37 4.55
C LEU A 221 -3.23 14.20 6.08
N SER A 222 -4.15 14.85 6.80
CA SER A 222 -4.24 14.73 8.26
C SER A 222 -4.63 13.31 8.67
N TRP A 223 -5.66 12.75 8.02
CA TRP A 223 -6.07 11.36 8.22
C TRP A 223 -4.93 10.40 7.90
N GLY A 224 -4.26 10.62 6.77
CA GLY A 224 -3.11 9.81 6.36
C GLY A 224 -1.98 9.82 7.39
N THR A 225 -1.62 11.00 7.88
CA THR A 225 -0.60 11.17 8.93
C THR A 225 -0.98 10.41 10.21
N ILE A 226 -2.23 10.56 10.67
CA ILE A 226 -2.73 9.87 11.87
C ILE A 226 -2.68 8.35 11.67
N SER A 227 -3.17 7.84 10.54
CA SER A 227 -3.19 6.41 10.25
C SER A 227 -1.78 5.79 10.20
N MET A 228 -0.80 6.53 9.66
CA MET A 228 0.58 6.09 9.56
C MET A 228 1.27 6.03 10.92
N LEU A 229 1.11 7.06 11.75
CA LEU A 229 1.66 7.07 13.10
C LEU A 229 0.98 6.01 13.97
N GLY A 230 -0.35 5.89 13.90
CA GLY A 230 -1.11 4.87 14.61
C GLY A 230 -0.64 3.46 14.23
N GLY A 231 -0.52 3.17 12.93
CA GLY A 231 -0.03 1.87 12.45
C GLY A 231 1.39 1.55 12.92
N TYR A 232 2.29 2.55 12.95
CA TYR A 232 3.65 2.37 13.47
C TYR A 232 3.67 2.06 14.96
N ILE A 233 2.91 2.81 15.78
CA ILE A 233 2.83 2.58 17.22
C ILE A 233 2.21 1.20 17.50
N ILE A 234 1.16 0.80 16.78
CA ILE A 234 0.57 -0.53 16.90
C ILE A 234 1.64 -1.60 16.61
N SER A 235 2.40 -1.48 15.52
CA SER A 235 3.46 -2.43 15.19
C SER A 235 4.59 -2.48 16.22
N LEU A 236 4.90 -1.37 16.89
CA LEU A 236 5.87 -1.36 17.99
C LEU A 236 5.34 -2.08 19.24
N VAL A 237 4.07 -1.89 19.58
CA VAL A 237 3.46 -2.49 20.76
C VAL A 237 3.19 -3.98 20.57
N THR A 238 2.73 -4.38 19.38
CA THR A 238 2.44 -5.78 19.06
C THR A 238 3.68 -6.55 18.66
N GLY A 239 4.78 -5.87 18.31
CA GLY A 239 5.98 -6.50 17.76
C GLY A 239 5.77 -7.12 16.38
N ILE A 240 4.65 -6.81 15.72
CA ILE A 240 4.24 -7.43 14.45
C ILE A 240 4.19 -6.32 13.40
N ALA A 241 4.94 -6.54 12.31
CA ALA A 241 4.86 -5.65 11.13
C ALA A 241 3.42 -5.66 10.58
N PRO A 242 2.96 -4.58 9.90
CA PRO A 242 1.62 -4.54 9.31
C PRO A 242 1.36 -5.81 8.48
N ILE A 243 0.41 -6.61 8.96
CA ILE A 243 0.11 -7.94 8.42
C ILE A 243 -0.35 -7.78 6.97
N ASP A 244 0.13 -8.65 6.08
CA ASP A 244 -0.27 -8.76 4.68
C ASP A 244 0.22 -7.64 3.72
N VAL A 245 1.31 -6.95 4.05
CA VAL A 245 1.93 -5.96 3.14
C VAL A 245 3.36 -6.32 2.75
N ASP A 246 3.56 -6.63 1.47
CA ASP A 246 4.89 -6.81 0.88
C ASP A 246 5.67 -5.48 0.88
N PRO A 247 6.86 -5.41 1.51
CA PRO A 247 7.72 -4.21 1.46
C PRO A 247 8.25 -3.89 0.06
N ALA A 248 8.04 -4.74 -0.95
CA ALA A 248 8.40 -4.54 -2.35
C ALA A 248 9.90 -4.23 -2.52
N LEU A 249 10.75 -5.05 -1.87
CA LEU A 249 12.20 -5.02 -2.06
C LEU A 249 12.59 -5.64 -3.41
N PRO A 250 13.70 -5.21 -4.03
CA PRO A 250 14.17 -5.83 -5.26
C PRO A 250 14.53 -7.31 -5.03
N GLU A 251 14.20 -8.17 -6.00
CA GLU A 251 14.69 -9.54 -6.05
C GLU A 251 16.22 -9.52 -6.18
N LYS A 252 16.90 -10.45 -5.48
CA LYS A 252 18.36 -10.58 -5.50
C LYS A 252 18.85 -11.26 -6.76
#